data_AF-A0A7Y4XVQ4-F1
#
_entry.id   AF-A0A7Y4XVQ4-F1
#
_cell.length_a   1.000
_cell.length_b   1.000
_cell.length_c   1.000
_cell.angle_alpha   90.00
_cell.angle_beta   90.00
_cell.angle_gamma   90.00
#
_symmetry.space_group_name_H-M   'P 1'
#
loop_
_entity.id
_entity.type
_entity.pdbx_description
1 polymer ?
#
loop_
_entity_poly.entity_id
_entity_poly.type
_entity_poly.pdbx_seq_one_letter_code
_entity_poly.pdbx_strand_id
1 'polypeptide(L)' 'TGHYLADLYQLARIELANAGVFKIYGGDFCTVTDQSRFFSYRRDQQTGRMATLIWRD' A
#
# COMPACT_ATOMS: atom_id res chain seq x y z
N THR A 1 -5.54 8.33 24.83
CA THR A 1 -5.99 7.43 23.74
C THR A 1 -6.02 8.23 22.45
N GLY A 2 -5.00 8.10 21.60
CA GLY A 2 -4.77 9.04 20.49
C GLY A 2 -4.31 8.37 19.20
N HIS A 3 -4.89 7.23 18.86
CA HIS A 3 -4.53 6.48 17.66
C HIS A 3 -5.70 6.41 16.69
N TYR A 4 -5.38 6.39 15.40
CA TYR A 4 -6.31 6.35 14.29
C TYR A 4 -5.94 5.22 13.33
N LEU A 5 -6.93 4.71 12.60
CA LEU A 5 -6.69 3.84 11.45
C LEU A 5 -6.41 4.73 10.24
N ALA A 6 -5.22 4.60 9.66
CA ALA A 6 -4.83 5.37 8.49
C ALA A 6 -5.13 4.56 7.22
N ASP A 7 -5.92 5.14 6.32
CA ASP A 7 -6.10 4.64 4.97
C ASP A 7 -4.97 5.17 4.07
N LEU A 8 -3.93 4.34 3.87
CA LEU A 8 -2.78 4.69 3.06
C LEU A 8 -3.13 4.90 1.58
N TYR A 9 -4.14 4.19 1.06
CA TYR A 9 -4.55 4.35 -0.34
C TYR A 9 -5.26 5.67 -0.56
N GLN A 10 -6.13 6.08 0.36
CA GLN A 10 -6.81 7.36 0.26
C GLN A 10 -5.83 8.53 0.40
N LEU A 11 -4.87 8.45 1.31
CA LEU A 11 -3.80 9.45 1.44
C LEU A 11 -3.00 9.58 0.13
N ALA A 12 -2.60 8.46 -0.47
CA ALA A 12 -1.90 8.48 -1.75
C ALA A 12 -2.75 9.09 -2.88
N ARG A 13 -4.06 8.81 -2.93
CA ARG A 13 -4.97 9.41 -3.93
C ARG A 13 -5.08 10.93 -3.79
N ILE A 14 -5.11 11.45 -2.56
CA ILE A 14 -5.14 12.89 -2.30
C ILE A 14 -3.86 13.54 -2.83
N GLU A 15 -2.70 13.00 -2.46
CA GLU A 15 -1.40 13.53 -2.92
C GLU A 15 -1.26 13.48 -4.45
N LEU A 16 -1.68 12.37 -5.08
CA LEU A 16 -1.65 12.23 -6.53
C LEU A 16 -2.60 13.21 -7.24
N ALA A 17 -3.80 13.43 -6.70
CA ALA A 17 -4.74 14.40 -7.24
C ALA A 17 -4.20 15.83 -7.15
N ASN A 18 -3.55 16.19 -6.04
CA ASN A 18 -2.86 17.49 -5.89
C ASN A 18 -1.73 17.67 -6.92
N ALA A 19 -1.10 16.57 -7.33
CA ALA A 19 -0.10 16.55 -8.40
C ALA A 19 -0.70 16.47 -9.83
N GLY A 20 -2.03 16.52 -9.98
CA GLY A 20 -2.72 16.46 -11.27
C GLY A 20 -2.86 15.04 -11.86
N VAL A 21 -2.65 14.00 -11.06
CA VAL A 21 -2.77 12.58 -11.48
C VAL A 21 -4.13 12.02 -11.06
N PHE A 22 -4.99 11.73 -12.04
CA PHE A 22 -6.36 11.26 -11.78
C PHE A 22 -6.63 9.80 -12.19
N LYS A 23 -5.78 9.23 -13.06
CA LYS A 23 -5.91 7.83 -13.49
C LYS A 23 -5.15 6.91 -12.52
N ILE A 24 -5.81 6.56 -11.43
CA ILE A 24 -5.23 5.78 -10.33
C ILE A 24 -5.95 4.43 -10.24
N TYR A 25 -5.18 3.34 -10.28
CA TYR A 25 -5.70 1.97 -10.30
C TYR A 25 -5.15 1.15 -9.13
N GLY A 26 -5.83 0.05 -8.79
CA GLY A 26 -5.50 -0.80 -7.66
C GLY A 26 -5.79 -0.15 -6.31
N GLY A 27 -5.16 -0.68 -5.26
CA GLY A 27 -5.43 -0.28 -3.86
C GLY A 27 -6.40 -1.20 -3.13
N ASP A 28 -6.57 -2.43 -3.62
CA ASP A 28 -7.61 -3.35 -3.13
C ASP A 28 -7.05 -4.45 -2.20
N PHE A 29 -5.75 -4.42 -1.90
CA PHE A 29 -5.08 -5.44 -1.09
C PHE A 29 -4.64 -4.89 0.26
N CYS A 30 -4.57 -5.78 1.26
CA CYS A 30 -4.00 -5.44 2.56
C CYS A 30 -2.97 -6.49 2.94
N THR A 31 -1.70 -6.08 3.04
CA THR A 31 -0.59 -7.00 3.33
C THR A 31 -0.74 -7.69 4.68
N VAL A 32 -1.40 -7.04 5.66
CA VAL A 32 -1.65 -7.60 6.99
C VAL A 32 -2.68 -8.73 6.94
N THR A 33 -3.84 -8.52 6.32
CA THR A 33 -4.95 -9.49 6.34
C THR A 33 -4.77 -10.60 5.32
N ASP A 34 -4.05 -10.33 4.24
CA ASP A 34 -3.87 -11.28 3.14
C ASP A 34 -2.53 -12.01 3.22
N GLN A 35 -2.42 -12.81 4.28
CA GLN A 35 -1.20 -13.54 4.63
C GLN A 35 -0.78 -14.60 3.60
N SER A 36 -1.72 -15.06 2.76
CA SER A 36 -1.42 -16.09 1.74
C SER A 36 -0.60 -15.55 0.57
N ARG A 37 -0.67 -14.24 0.33
CA ARG A 37 -0.04 -13.57 -0.82
C ARG A 37 1.12 -12.67 -0.44
N PHE A 38 1.15 -12.14 0.78
CA PHE A 38 2.08 -11.05 1.14
C PHE A 38 2.81 -11.28 2.47
N PHE A 39 4.10 -10.93 2.49
CA PHE A 39 4.81 -10.64 3.74
C PHE A 39 4.25 -9.36 4.37
N SER A 40 4.21 -9.29 5.70
CA SER A 40 3.80 -8.07 6.41
C SER A 40 4.59 -7.86 7.69
N TYR A 41 5.38 -6.79 7.73
CA TYR A 41 6.15 -6.44 8.91
C TYR A 41 5.27 -6.16 10.14
N ARG A 42 4.12 -5.51 9.94
CA ARG A 42 3.17 -5.19 11.03
C ARG A 42 2.59 -6.44 11.70
N ARG A 43 2.50 -7.55 10.95
CA ARG A 43 2.03 -8.85 11.43
C ARG A 43 3.18 -9.69 12.01
N ASP A 44 4.27 -9.84 11.26
CA ASP A 44 5.28 -10.89 11.49
C ASP A 44 6.61 -10.37 12.09
N GLN A 45 6.84 -9.05 12.12
CA GLN A 45 8.10 -8.39 12.52
C GLN A 45 9.32 -8.80 11.69
N GLN A 46 9.85 -10.01 11.85
CA GLN A 46 10.92 -10.53 11.00
C GLN A 46 10.32 -11.35 9.86
N THR A 47 10.39 -10.83 8.63
CA THR A 47 9.73 -11.43 7.46
C THR A 47 10.46 -11.05 6.17
N GLY A 48 10.06 -11.63 5.04
CA GLY A 48 10.59 -11.31 3.72
C GLY A 48 10.19 -9.91 3.20
N ARG A 49 10.51 -9.60 1.95
CA ARG A 49 10.12 -8.36 1.27
C ARG A 49 9.60 -8.67 -0.12
N MET A 50 8.56 -7.95 -0.53
CA MET A 50 8.09 -7.93 -1.92
C MET A 50 8.76 -6.78 -2.67
N ALA A 51 8.70 -6.81 -3.99
CA ALA A 51 9.12 -5.73 -4.86
C ALA A 51 7.99 -5.38 -5.85
N THR A 52 7.89 -4.11 -6.23
CA THR A 52 7.04 -3.63 -7.33
C THR A 52 7.96 -3.14 -8.43
N LEU A 53 7.80 -3.66 -9.65
CA LEU A 53 8.71 -3.39 -10.77
C LEU A 53 7.94 -2.82 -11.96
N ILE A 54 8.56 -1.89 -12.67
CA ILE A 54 8.11 -1.33 -13.94
C ILE A 54 9.33 -1.09 -14.82
N TRP A 55 9.22 -1.36 -16.12
CA TRP A 55 10.29 -1.16 -17.09
C TRP A 55 9.74 -0.62 -18.41
N ARG A 56 10.64 -0.09 -19.24
CA ARG A 56 10.38 0.23 -20.64
C ARG A 56 11.18 -0.76 -21.48
N ASP A 57 10.64 -1.11 -22.64
CA ASP A 57 11.40 -1.87 -23.66
C ASP A 57 12.58 -1.05 -24.19
#